data_AF-A0A9P4TWV1-F1
#
_entry.id   AF-A0A9P4TWV1-F1
#
_cell.length_a   1.000
_cell.length_b   1.000
_cell.length_c   1.000
_cell.angle_alpha   90.00
_cell.angle_beta   90.00
_cell.angle_gamma   90.00
#
_symmetry.space_group_name_H-M   'P 1'
#
loop_
_entity.id
_entity.type
_entity.pdbx_description
1 polymer ?
#
loop_
_entity_poly.entity_id
_entity_poly.type
_entity_poly.pdbx_seq_one_letter_code
_entity_poly.pdbx_strand_id
1 'polypeptide(L)'
;MPKGSLQLWHGLMTDGKDFLHLQVEANAEGKCNGVPIRTVAWNYTAQAGPVAGSSAVNIRYRLDEQTGNWTQSATQNGKTLTTLNAGQGKGYEFYFASECHDCGPMTVGARSYIDTTIILDTPIKEWTPAPESNGVNYGSFNTVDNGKTWHLDWLHFPECHFDKANTLEIPRRS
;
A
#
# COMPACT_ATOMS: atom_id res chain seq x y z
N MET A 1 4.04 -8.24 -13.69
CA MET A 1 2.77 -7.52 -13.89
C MET A 1 2.50 -7.43 -15.40
N PRO A 2 1.25 -7.38 -15.88
CA PRO A 2 0.97 -7.17 -17.30
C PRO A 2 1.45 -5.78 -17.76
N LYS A 3 1.84 -5.63 -19.03
CA LYS A 3 2.13 -4.31 -19.62
C LYS A 3 0.90 -3.41 -19.56
N GLY A 4 1.10 -2.13 -19.27
CA GLY A 4 0.02 -1.15 -19.14
C GLY A 4 -0.72 -1.21 -17.80
N SER A 5 -0.20 -1.94 -16.82
CA SER A 5 -0.80 -1.99 -15.48
C SER A 5 -0.16 -0.96 -14.56
N LEU A 6 -1.03 -0.27 -13.82
CA LEU A 6 -0.65 0.58 -12.71
C LEU A 6 -1.00 -0.13 -11.41
N GLN A 7 -0.04 -0.17 -10.49
CA GLN A 7 -0.23 -0.66 -9.15
C GLN A 7 -0.06 0.45 -8.14
N LEU A 8 -1.01 0.49 -7.21
CA LEU A 8 -0.90 1.27 -6.00
C LEU A 8 -0.62 0.27 -4.90
N TRP A 9 0.51 0.45 -4.21
CA TRP A 9 0.89 -0.48 -3.17
C TRP A 9 1.42 0.22 -1.94
N HIS A 10 1.18 -0.42 -0.83
CA HIS A 10 1.93 -0.23 0.39
C HIS A 10 2.41 -1.60 0.84
N GLY A 11 3.54 -1.66 1.51
CA GLY A 11 4.08 -2.93 1.91
C GLY A 11 5.03 -2.86 3.09
N LEU A 12 5.14 -4.00 3.76
CA LEU A 12 5.97 -4.26 4.92
C LEU A 12 7.10 -5.20 4.48
N MET A 13 8.34 -4.74 4.59
CA MET A 13 9.52 -5.59 4.48
C MET A 13 9.74 -6.35 5.78
N THR A 14 10.09 -7.63 5.65
CA THR A 14 10.39 -8.50 6.79
C THR A 14 11.85 -8.93 6.81
N ASP A 15 12.41 -9.18 8.00
CA ASP A 15 13.78 -9.68 8.16
C ASP A 15 13.96 -11.11 7.61
N GLY A 16 12.85 -11.81 7.36
CA GLY A 16 12.75 -13.05 6.59
C GLY A 16 12.93 -12.86 5.08
N LYS A 17 13.17 -11.62 4.63
CA LYS A 17 13.34 -11.21 3.22
C LYS A 17 12.07 -11.37 2.38
N ASP A 18 10.90 -11.28 3.02
CA ASP A 18 9.63 -11.14 2.31
C ASP A 18 9.23 -9.67 2.20
N PHE A 19 8.44 -9.38 1.16
CA PHE A 19 7.72 -8.12 1.01
C PHE A 19 6.23 -8.40 1.01
N LEU A 20 5.56 -8.00 2.09
CA LEU A 20 4.13 -8.18 2.26
C LEU A 20 3.45 -6.91 1.77
N HIS A 21 2.70 -6.97 0.69
CA HIS A 21 2.12 -5.76 0.11
C HIS A 21 0.70 -5.99 -0.40
N LEU A 22 -0.12 -4.96 -0.30
CA LEU A 22 -1.43 -4.92 -0.92
C LEU A 22 -1.31 -4.19 -2.25
N GLN A 23 -1.87 -4.77 -3.30
CA GLN A 23 -1.93 -4.15 -4.62
C GLN A 23 -3.37 -3.78 -4.94
N VAL A 24 -3.56 -2.54 -5.39
CA VAL A 24 -4.77 -2.06 -6.06
C VAL A 24 -4.38 -1.78 -7.52
N GLU A 25 -4.96 -2.50 -8.46
CA GLU A 25 -4.61 -2.39 -9.89
C GLU A 25 -5.54 -1.44 -10.63
N ALA A 26 -5.07 -0.28 -11.10
CA ALA A 26 -5.94 0.55 -11.94
C ALA A 26 -6.12 -0.06 -13.33
N ASN A 27 -7.26 0.22 -13.96
CA ASN A 27 -7.48 -0.16 -15.36
C ASN A 27 -6.55 0.66 -16.29
N ALA A 28 -6.54 0.32 -17.58
CA ALA A 28 -5.71 0.99 -18.59
C ALA A 28 -5.98 2.52 -18.75
N GLU A 29 -7.05 3.03 -18.13
CA GLU A 29 -7.43 4.44 -18.12
C GLU A 29 -7.03 5.16 -16.81
N GLY A 30 -6.32 4.47 -15.91
CA GLY A 30 -5.91 4.99 -14.60
C GLY A 30 -7.05 5.10 -13.57
N LYS A 31 -8.22 4.51 -13.85
CA LYS A 31 -9.39 4.55 -12.96
C LYS A 31 -9.40 3.38 -11.99
N CYS A 32 -9.78 3.66 -10.74
CA CYS A 32 -9.87 2.68 -9.65
C CYS A 32 -11.29 2.06 -9.47
N ASN A 33 -12.23 2.27 -10.39
CA ASN A 33 -13.61 1.77 -10.24
C ASN A 33 -13.76 0.30 -10.67
N GLY A 34 -14.15 -0.57 -9.73
CA GLY A 34 -14.33 -2.01 -10.00
C GLY A 34 -13.01 -2.76 -10.09
N VAL A 35 -11.98 -2.24 -9.42
CA VAL A 35 -10.60 -2.69 -9.53
C VAL A 35 -10.33 -3.90 -8.63
N PRO A 36 -9.51 -4.87 -9.09
CA PRO A 36 -9.08 -5.95 -8.23
C PRO A 36 -8.12 -5.42 -7.15
N ILE A 37 -8.45 -5.72 -5.89
CA ILE A 37 -7.53 -5.58 -4.77
C ILE A 37 -7.04 -6.95 -4.34
N ARG A 38 -5.72 -7.09 -4.11
CA ARG A 38 -5.10 -8.37 -3.72
C ARG A 38 -4.00 -8.17 -2.68
N THR A 39 -3.87 -9.12 -1.76
CA THR A 39 -2.72 -9.26 -0.87
C THR A 39 -1.66 -10.13 -1.52
N VAL A 40 -0.40 -9.75 -1.39
CA VAL A 40 0.74 -10.39 -2.03
C VAL A 40 1.90 -10.50 -1.02
N ALA A 41 2.61 -11.62 -1.07
CA ALA A 41 3.96 -11.80 -0.54
C ALA A 41 4.85 -12.17 -1.73
N TRP A 42 6.16 -11.93 -1.67
CA TRP A 42 7.08 -12.02 -2.84
C TRP A 42 6.78 -13.18 -3.81
N ASN A 43 6.56 -14.39 -3.25
CA ASN A 43 6.31 -15.61 -4.01
C ASN A 43 4.83 -16.07 -4.02
N TYR A 44 3.92 -15.32 -3.40
CA TYR A 44 2.53 -15.71 -3.19
C TYR A 44 1.57 -14.58 -3.53
N THR A 45 0.61 -14.86 -4.39
CA THR A 45 -0.44 -13.91 -4.76
C THR A 45 -1.80 -14.47 -4.37
N ALA A 46 -2.55 -13.73 -3.56
CA ALA A 46 -3.92 -14.12 -3.24
C ALA A 46 -4.88 -13.84 -4.39
N GLN A 47 -6.04 -14.49 -4.33
CA GLN A 47 -7.18 -14.14 -5.17
C GLN A 47 -7.60 -12.69 -4.87
N ALA A 48 -7.91 -11.95 -5.93
CA ALA A 48 -8.40 -10.58 -5.81
C ALA A 48 -9.89 -10.54 -5.50
N GLY A 49 -10.29 -9.50 -4.75
CA GLY A 49 -11.68 -9.08 -4.58
C GLY A 49 -11.95 -7.78 -5.33
N PRO A 50 -13.19 -7.52 -5.79
CA PRO A 50 -13.54 -6.25 -6.41
C PRO A 50 -13.72 -5.15 -5.35
N VAL A 51 -13.28 -3.93 -5.65
CA VAL A 51 -13.59 -2.73 -4.86
C VAL A 51 -13.97 -1.56 -5.77
N ALA A 52 -14.93 -0.73 -5.33
CA ALA A 52 -15.24 0.52 -6.03
C ALA A 52 -14.22 1.60 -5.65
N GLY A 53 -13.86 2.49 -6.59
CA GLY A 53 -12.76 3.43 -6.40
C GLY A 53 -12.98 4.47 -5.31
N SER A 54 -14.23 4.72 -4.93
CA SER A 54 -14.61 5.61 -3.82
C SER A 54 -14.76 4.90 -2.46
N SER A 55 -14.54 3.59 -2.41
CA SER A 55 -14.76 2.79 -1.20
C SER A 55 -13.54 2.79 -0.28
N ALA A 56 -13.79 2.94 1.01
CA ALA A 56 -12.79 2.67 2.04
C ALA A 56 -12.56 1.16 2.19
N VAL A 57 -11.30 0.77 2.33
CA VAL A 57 -10.88 -0.61 2.60
C VAL A 57 -10.06 -0.63 3.87
N ASN A 58 -10.37 -1.54 4.79
CA ASN A 58 -9.55 -1.78 5.97
C ASN A 58 -8.54 -2.88 5.68
N ILE A 59 -7.27 -2.60 5.91
CA ILE A 59 -6.15 -3.48 5.56
C ILE A 59 -5.40 -3.84 6.84
N ARG A 60 -5.07 -5.12 7.00
CA ARG A 60 -4.41 -5.64 8.20
C ARG A 60 -3.30 -6.61 7.83
N TYR A 61 -2.15 -6.43 8.46
CA TYR A 61 -1.04 -7.39 8.49
C TYR A 61 -0.90 -7.86 9.92
N ARG A 62 -0.93 -9.17 10.15
CA ARG A 62 -0.75 -9.76 11.48
C ARG A 62 0.26 -10.88 11.42
N LEU A 63 1.33 -10.75 12.20
CA LEU A 63 2.24 -11.84 12.48
C LEU A 63 1.63 -12.74 13.57
N ASP A 64 1.65 -14.04 13.33
CA ASP A 64 1.47 -15.03 14.38
C ASP A 64 2.84 -15.37 14.96
N GLU A 65 3.12 -14.89 16.18
CA GLU A 65 4.42 -15.09 16.84
C GLU A 65 4.71 -16.56 17.16
N GLN A 66 3.69 -17.44 17.23
CA GLN A 66 3.90 -18.86 17.50
C GLN A 66 4.40 -19.58 16.25
N THR A 67 3.87 -19.21 15.08
CA THR A 67 4.17 -19.89 13.81
C THR A 67 5.18 -19.13 12.94
N GLY A 68 5.40 -17.85 13.22
CA GLY A 68 6.23 -16.96 12.41
C GLY A 68 5.60 -16.56 11.07
N ASN A 69 4.31 -16.90 10.86
CA ASN A 69 3.60 -16.65 9.61
C ASN A 69 2.78 -15.36 9.66
N TRP A 70 2.67 -14.69 8.52
CA TRP A 70 1.81 -13.53 8.37
C TRP A 70 0.43 -13.88 7.80
N THR A 71 -0.59 -13.24 8.36
CA THR A 71 -1.91 -13.09 7.74
C THR A 71 -2.08 -11.65 7.26
N GLN A 72 -2.25 -11.49 5.95
CA GLN A 72 -2.63 -10.24 5.31
C GLN A 72 -4.12 -10.31 4.97
N SER A 73 -4.87 -9.24 5.19
CA SER A 73 -6.27 -9.18 4.78
C SER A 73 -6.70 -7.78 4.39
N ALA A 74 -7.61 -7.71 3.43
CA ALA A 74 -8.33 -6.49 3.09
C ALA A 74 -9.83 -6.74 3.22
N THR A 75 -10.54 -5.83 3.87
CA THR A 75 -11.97 -5.94 4.15
C THR A 75 -12.71 -4.65 3.79
N GLN A 76 -13.96 -4.78 3.36
CA GLN A 76 -14.86 -3.66 3.12
C GLN A 76 -16.21 -3.97 3.77
N ASN A 77 -16.72 -3.06 4.60
CA ASN A 77 -17.99 -3.24 5.31
C ASN A 77 -18.08 -4.59 6.05
N GLY A 78 -16.97 -5.00 6.68
CA GLY A 78 -16.86 -6.28 7.40
C GLY A 78 -16.72 -7.53 6.52
N LYS A 79 -16.73 -7.41 5.19
CA LYS A 79 -16.54 -8.53 4.25
C LYS A 79 -15.10 -8.58 3.77
N THR A 80 -14.50 -9.78 3.78
CA THR A 80 -13.16 -10.01 3.23
C THR A 80 -13.16 -9.89 1.72
N LEU A 81 -12.31 -9.02 1.19
CA LEU A 81 -12.03 -8.89 -0.24
C LEU A 81 -10.91 -9.84 -0.67
N THR A 82 -9.87 -9.94 0.15
CA THR A 82 -8.70 -10.79 -0.11
C THR A 82 -8.02 -11.15 1.22
N THR A 83 -7.38 -12.31 1.26
CA THR A 83 -6.58 -12.77 2.40
C THR A 83 -5.41 -13.59 1.90
N LEU A 84 -4.26 -13.45 2.55
CA LEU A 84 -3.06 -14.23 2.27
C LEU A 84 -2.40 -14.66 3.57
N ASN A 85 -2.19 -15.96 3.72
CA ASN A 85 -1.36 -16.50 4.79
C ASN A 85 -0.01 -16.90 4.21
N ALA A 86 0.90 -15.93 4.14
CA ALA A 86 2.24 -16.11 3.61
C ALA A 86 3.14 -14.97 4.10
N GLY A 87 4.43 -15.25 4.15
CA GLY A 87 5.42 -14.34 4.70
C GLY A 87 6.05 -14.90 5.96
N GLN A 88 7.35 -14.71 6.13
CA GLN A 88 8.08 -15.05 7.34
C GLN A 88 8.88 -13.87 7.90
N GLY A 89 9.29 -13.99 9.15
CA GLY A 89 10.11 -12.99 9.81
C GLY A 89 9.32 -11.78 10.31
N LYS A 90 10.01 -10.88 10.97
CA LYS A 90 9.46 -9.70 11.64
C LYS A 90 9.52 -8.49 10.72
N GLY A 91 8.45 -7.69 10.75
CA GLY A 91 8.35 -6.47 9.95
C GLY A 91 9.29 -5.39 10.49
N TYR A 92 10.09 -4.80 9.61
CA TYR A 92 11.07 -3.78 10.00
C TYR A 92 10.97 -2.47 9.21
N GLU A 93 10.27 -2.44 8.08
CA GLU A 93 10.16 -1.22 7.27
C GLU A 93 8.86 -1.22 6.47
N PHE A 94 8.21 -0.06 6.36
CA PHE A 94 6.95 0.08 5.64
C PHE A 94 7.04 1.17 4.57
N TYR A 95 6.49 0.87 3.40
CA TYR A 95 6.60 1.68 2.20
C TYR A 95 5.23 1.96 1.60
N PHE A 96 5.16 3.03 0.81
CA PHE A 96 4.02 3.37 -0.03
C PHE A 96 4.53 3.85 -1.39
N ALA A 97 3.98 3.32 -2.47
CA ALA A 97 4.32 3.78 -3.81
C ALA A 97 3.17 3.64 -4.82
N SER A 98 3.37 4.31 -5.94
CA SER A 98 2.71 4.02 -7.21
C SER A 98 3.74 3.47 -8.17
N GLU A 99 3.47 2.30 -8.73
CA GLU A 99 4.33 1.70 -9.74
C GLU A 99 3.55 1.49 -11.03
N CYS A 100 4.15 1.88 -12.13
CA CYS A 100 3.61 1.71 -13.47
C CYS A 100 4.54 0.77 -14.25
N HIS A 101 3.98 -0.28 -14.86
CA HIS A 101 4.73 -1.20 -15.71
C HIS A 101 4.36 -1.02 -17.19
N ASP A 102 5.24 -0.38 -17.98
CA ASP A 102 5.05 -0.10 -19.41
C ASP A 102 3.70 0.62 -19.70
N CYS A 103 3.29 1.60 -18.88
CA CYS A 103 2.05 2.34 -19.13
C CYS A 103 2.24 3.41 -20.22
N GLY A 104 1.21 3.59 -21.03
CA GLY A 104 1.05 4.82 -21.81
C GLY A 104 0.65 5.99 -20.90
N PRO A 105 0.44 7.19 -21.48
CA PRO A 105 -0.04 8.34 -20.72
C PRO A 105 -1.31 8.00 -19.93
N MET A 106 -1.28 8.20 -18.61
CA MET A 106 -2.44 7.93 -17.76
C MET A 106 -2.50 8.84 -16.54
N THR A 107 -3.72 9.07 -16.07
CA THR A 107 -4.02 9.84 -14.86
C THR A 107 -4.45 8.90 -13.77
N VAL A 108 -3.75 8.96 -12.63
CA VAL A 108 -4.13 8.21 -11.43
C VAL A 108 -4.87 9.14 -10.51
N GLY A 109 -6.12 8.78 -10.20
CA GLY A 109 -6.93 9.57 -9.26
C GLY A 109 -6.25 9.73 -7.90
N ALA A 110 -6.52 10.86 -7.26
CA ALA A 110 -6.06 11.12 -5.90
C ALA A 110 -6.57 10.06 -4.93
N ARG A 111 -5.78 9.75 -3.90
CA ARG A 111 -6.09 8.70 -2.93
C ARG A 111 -5.53 9.02 -1.56
N SER A 112 -6.12 8.41 -0.55
CA SER A 112 -5.66 8.60 0.82
C SER A 112 -5.64 7.30 1.60
N TYR A 113 -4.64 7.16 2.46
CA TYR A 113 -4.67 6.28 3.61
C TYR A 113 -5.09 7.11 4.80
N ILE A 114 -5.97 6.58 5.64
CA ILE A 114 -6.45 7.25 6.86
C ILE A 114 -6.36 6.27 8.01
N ASP A 115 -6.15 6.77 9.23
CA ASP A 115 -6.15 5.98 10.46
C ASP A 115 -5.29 4.71 10.34
N THR A 116 -4.05 4.90 9.92
CA THR A 116 -3.12 3.80 9.65
C THR A 116 -2.28 3.52 10.88
N THR A 117 -2.42 2.31 11.42
CA THR A 117 -1.61 1.82 12.54
C THR A 117 -0.60 0.80 12.05
N ILE A 118 0.67 1.00 12.40
CA ILE A 118 1.78 0.13 12.04
C ILE A 118 2.45 -0.33 13.33
N ILE A 119 2.49 -1.65 13.56
CA ILE A 119 3.11 -2.23 14.73
C ILE A 119 4.36 -2.98 14.28
N LEU A 120 5.52 -2.48 14.69
CA LEU A 120 6.83 -3.03 14.40
C LEU A 120 7.19 -4.08 15.46
N ASP A 121 8.01 -5.06 15.09
CA ASP A 121 8.52 -5.99 16.10
C ASP A 121 9.67 -5.40 16.91
N THR A 122 10.62 -4.73 16.25
CA THR A 122 11.69 -4.01 16.92
C THR A 122 11.37 -2.52 16.88
N PRO A 123 11.37 -1.80 18.02
CA PRO A 123 11.06 -0.39 18.03
C PRO A 123 12.05 0.42 17.18
N ILE A 124 11.52 1.23 16.26
CA ILE A 124 12.29 2.23 15.51
C ILE A 124 11.90 3.58 16.07
N LYS A 125 12.79 4.21 16.85
CA LYS A 125 12.49 5.46 17.57
C LYS A 125 12.31 6.67 16.65
N GLU A 126 13.02 6.66 15.54
CA GLU A 126 13.05 7.76 14.57
C GLU A 126 12.68 7.18 13.21
N TRP A 127 11.38 7.04 12.98
CA TRP A 127 10.87 6.62 11.69
C TRP A 127 10.16 7.80 11.02
N THR A 128 10.53 8.05 9.77
CA THR A 128 9.85 9.02 8.91
C THR A 128 9.28 8.28 7.70
N PRO A 129 8.00 8.48 7.34
CA PRO A 129 7.47 7.93 6.10
C PRO A 129 8.21 8.58 4.92
N ALA A 130 8.76 7.76 4.03
CA ALA A 130 9.40 8.21 2.80
C ALA A 130 8.51 7.82 1.61
N PRO A 131 7.48 8.63 1.27
CA PRO A 131 6.68 8.35 0.09
C PRO A 131 7.53 8.51 -1.18
N GLU A 132 7.51 7.53 -2.06
CA GLU A 132 8.30 7.53 -3.30
C GLU A 132 7.71 8.40 -4.42
N SER A 133 6.64 9.16 -4.15
CA SER A 133 6.00 10.02 -5.14
C SER A 133 5.97 11.48 -4.72
N ASN A 134 6.25 12.38 -5.68
CA ASN A 134 6.23 13.82 -5.46
C ASN A 134 4.85 14.28 -4.93
N GLY A 135 4.85 15.29 -4.06
CA GLY A 135 3.64 15.99 -3.57
C GLY A 135 2.75 15.19 -2.63
N VAL A 136 3.21 14.02 -2.17
CA VAL A 136 2.56 13.31 -1.08
C VAL A 136 2.68 14.12 0.20
N ASN A 137 1.55 14.32 0.85
CA ASN A 137 1.49 14.96 2.16
C ASN A 137 0.95 13.96 3.17
N TYR A 138 1.36 14.07 4.41
CA TYR A 138 0.81 13.29 5.50
C TYR A 138 0.54 14.15 6.73
N GLY A 139 -0.42 13.68 7.53
CA GLY A 139 -0.75 14.24 8.84
C GLY A 139 0.28 13.84 9.90
N SER A 140 -0.14 13.83 11.16
CA SER A 140 0.75 13.43 12.24
C SER A 140 1.23 12.00 12.03
N PHE A 141 2.53 11.79 12.24
CA PHE A 141 3.13 10.47 12.31
C PHE A 141 3.84 10.33 13.66
N ASN A 142 3.26 9.55 14.55
CA ASN A 142 3.68 9.53 15.95
C ASN A 142 3.68 8.11 16.52
N THR A 143 4.46 7.95 17.58
CA THR A 143 4.53 6.73 18.37
C THR A 143 4.32 7.06 19.85
N VAL A 144 3.69 6.14 20.58
CA VAL A 144 3.42 6.28 22.03
C VAL A 144 4.25 5.32 22.89
N ASP A 145 4.93 4.37 22.25
CA ASP A 145 5.60 3.23 22.87
C ASP A 145 7.04 3.08 22.36
N ASN A 146 7.73 4.22 22.21
CA ASN A 146 9.15 4.29 21.83
C ASN A 146 9.47 3.70 20.44
N GLY A 147 8.52 3.79 19.50
CA GLY A 147 8.71 3.40 18.12
C GLY A 147 8.25 2.00 17.78
N LYS A 148 7.49 1.34 18.68
CA LYS A 148 6.93 0.01 18.46
C LYS A 148 5.61 0.09 17.68
N THR A 149 4.77 1.07 17.98
CA THR A 149 3.51 1.37 17.31
C THR A 149 3.57 2.78 16.76
N TRP A 150 3.33 2.89 15.46
CA TRP A 150 3.27 4.14 14.73
C TRP A 150 1.86 4.37 14.22
N HIS A 151 1.33 5.55 14.49
CA HIS A 151 0.04 6.01 14.01
C HIS A 151 0.27 7.10 12.95
N LEU A 152 -0.41 6.94 11.82
CA LEU A 152 -0.43 7.88 10.72
C LEU A 152 -1.87 8.34 10.50
N ASP A 153 -2.16 9.60 10.83
CA ASP A 153 -3.52 10.16 10.76
C ASP A 153 -4.09 10.05 9.36
N TRP A 154 -3.31 10.53 8.39
CA TRP A 154 -3.61 10.43 6.97
C TRP A 154 -2.34 10.56 6.14
N LEU A 155 -2.40 9.99 4.94
CA LEU A 155 -1.41 10.11 3.89
C LEU A 155 -2.18 10.35 2.59
N HIS A 156 -1.94 11.46 1.93
CA HIS A 156 -2.62 11.84 0.70
C HIS A 156 -1.66 11.82 -0.47
N PHE A 157 -2.02 11.03 -1.48
CA PHE A 157 -1.42 11.08 -2.80
C PHE A 157 -2.31 11.96 -3.67
N PRO A 158 -1.78 13.07 -4.24
CA PRO A 158 -2.51 13.86 -5.21
C PRO A 158 -2.76 13.04 -6.47
N GLU A 159 -3.65 13.54 -7.33
CA GLU A 159 -3.74 13.06 -8.70
C GLU A 159 -2.37 13.22 -9.37
N CYS A 160 -1.92 12.17 -10.06
CA CYS A 160 -0.65 12.20 -10.78
C CYS A 160 -0.82 11.75 -12.23
N HIS A 161 -0.01 12.34 -13.11
CA HIS A 161 0.08 11.96 -14.51
C HIS A 161 1.39 11.22 -14.75
N PHE A 162 1.27 10.04 -15.35
CA PHE A 162 2.41 9.31 -15.89
C PHE A 162 2.50 9.63 -17.38
N ASP A 163 3.61 10.21 -17.82
CA ASP A 163 3.91 10.38 -19.25
C ASP A 163 4.88 9.31 -19.75
N LYS A 164 5.01 9.18 -21.08
CA LYS A 164 5.80 8.13 -21.76
C LYS A 164 7.29 8.06 -21.36
N ALA A 165 7.82 9.08 -20.71
CA ALA A 165 9.10 9.03 -20.03
C ALA A 165 8.78 8.88 -18.55
N ASN A 166 9.26 7.82 -17.89
CA ASN A 166 9.13 7.42 -16.47
C ASN A 166 9.22 8.54 -15.40
N THR A 167 8.45 9.60 -15.54
CA THR A 167 8.54 10.86 -14.82
C THR A 167 7.13 11.15 -14.34
N LEU A 168 6.99 11.09 -13.02
CA LEU A 168 5.75 11.42 -12.32
C LEU A 168 5.57 12.94 -12.31
N GLU A 169 4.65 13.46 -13.13
CA GLU A 169 4.31 14.88 -13.13
C GLU A 169 3.03 15.13 -12.33
N ILE A 170 3.08 16.08 -11.39
CA ILE A 170 1.90 16.55 -10.66
C ILE A 170 1.40 17.81 -11.37
N PRO A 171 0.11 17.89 -11.73
CA PRO A 171 -0.45 19.12 -12.24
C PRO A 171 -0.37 20.21 -11.15
N ARG A 172 0.40 21.27 -11.40
CA ARG A 172 0.41 22.45 -10.52
C ARG A 172 -0.99 23.08 -10.58
N ARG A 173 -1.67 23.17 -9.43
CA ARG A 173 -2.94 23.90 -9.35
C ARG A 173 -2.74 25.35 -9.79
N SER A 174 -3.51 25.80 -10.79
CA SER A 174 -3.73 27.20 -11.12
C SER A 174 -4.67 27.85 -10.12
#